data_AF-A0A1F6R2J2-F1
#
_entry.id   AF-A0A1F6R2J2-F1
#
_cell.length_a   1.000
_cell.length_b   1.000
_cell.length_c   1.000
_cell.angle_alpha   90.00
_cell.angle_beta   90.00
_cell.angle_gamma   90.00
#
_symmetry.space_group_name_H-M   'P 1'
#
loop_
_entity.id
_entity.type
_entity.pdbx_description
1 polymer ?
#
loop_
_entity_poly.entity_id
_entity_poly.type
_entity_poly.pdbx_seq_one_letter_code
_entity_poly.pdbx_strand_id
1 'polypeptide(L)'
;MRRIVLTILLCLLLSYPALAGTISITTTAKSSVLKGGEGNMTLKILNSGDEAAYNVDLSIQSQIFETDSIEVGLLKPNIPFEETLDVELKGGLLTGTYSEYLLIKYQDANGYQFSAVSPLVLNNERVTESKISGKFDPLTLEGRDEKSMFLEITNNDELPHEIKVRLVASNDLSVKGQEKTLLIGPKETKKTSFRISNLSGLDGSRYVVLALVEYEDSFHHSTIINGVAEIKEASNGGKSSVSGLATLATYSSAIIAIVLAVSVLAILYYFFGKHIKAKSEKK
;
A
#
# COMPACT_ATOMS: atom_id res chain seq x y z
N MET A 1 -45.75 9.89 -18.46
CA MET A 1 -44.55 10.66 -18.87
C MET A 1 -43.94 11.49 -17.73
N ARG A 2 -44.68 12.38 -17.04
CA ARG A 2 -44.12 13.24 -15.96
C ARG A 2 -43.41 12.48 -14.82
N ARG A 3 -43.87 11.27 -14.47
CA ARG A 3 -43.22 10.42 -13.45
C ARG A 3 -41.91 9.79 -13.92
N ILE A 4 -41.80 9.39 -15.19
CA ILE A 4 -40.60 8.76 -15.76
C ILE A 4 -39.46 9.78 -15.89
N VAL A 5 -39.76 11.00 -16.34
CA VAL A 5 -38.78 12.10 -16.40
C VAL A 5 -38.27 12.46 -15.00
N LEU A 6 -39.15 12.46 -13.99
CA LEU A 6 -38.76 12.71 -12.61
C LEU A 6 -37.85 11.61 -12.05
N THR A 7 -38.13 10.34 -12.35
CA THR A 7 -37.27 9.21 -11.94
C THR A 7 -35.89 9.26 -12.58
N ILE A 8 -35.80 9.56 -13.88
CA ILE A 8 -34.51 9.69 -14.59
C ILE A 8 -33.71 10.88 -14.05
N LEU A 9 -34.37 12.02 -13.81
CA LEU A 9 -33.72 13.19 -13.21
C LEU A 9 -33.23 12.91 -11.78
N LEU A 10 -34.00 12.13 -10.99
CA LEU A 10 -33.60 11.71 -9.65
C LEU A 10 -32.39 10.76 -9.68
N CYS A 11 -32.34 9.81 -10.63
CA CYS A 11 -31.18 8.92 -10.79
C CYS A 11 -29.91 9.66 -11.20
N LEU A 12 -30.03 10.70 -12.05
CA LEU A 12 -28.89 11.55 -12.46
C LEU A 12 -28.43 12.52 -11.36
N LEU A 13 -29.30 12.88 -10.42
CA LEU A 13 -28.94 13.68 -9.24
C LEU A 13 -28.29 12.84 -8.14
N LEU A 14 -28.42 11.50 -8.19
CA LEU A 14 -27.81 10.57 -7.24
C LEU A 14 -26.43 10.07 -7.68
N SER A 15 -25.97 10.38 -8.90
CA SER A 15 -24.61 10.10 -9.33
C SER A 15 -23.64 11.17 -8.79
N TYR A 16 -23.36 11.12 -7.50
CA TYR A 16 -22.22 11.85 -6.94
C TYR A 16 -20.93 11.21 -7.44
N PRO A 17 -19.93 11.98 -7.91
CA PRO A 17 -18.62 11.43 -8.20
C PRO A 17 -18.06 10.85 -6.90
N ALA A 18 -17.76 9.56 -6.89
CA ALA A 18 -16.98 8.95 -5.83
C ALA A 18 -15.58 9.57 -5.91
N LEU A 19 -15.29 10.50 -5.01
CA LEU A 19 -13.92 10.97 -4.78
C LEU A 19 -13.18 9.81 -4.13
N ALA A 20 -12.22 9.24 -4.84
CA ALA A 20 -11.27 8.30 -4.25
C ALA A 20 -10.43 9.07 -3.23
N GLY A 21 -10.49 8.66 -1.97
CA GLY A 21 -9.62 9.19 -0.94
C GLY A 21 -8.28 8.48 -0.93
N THR A 22 -7.46 8.82 0.04
CA THR A 22 -6.13 8.27 0.25
C THR A 22 -6.00 7.76 1.67
N ILE A 23 -5.39 6.59 1.82
CA ILE A 23 -5.01 6.02 3.11
C ILE A 23 -3.49 6.03 3.17
N SER A 24 -2.93 6.65 4.22
CA SER A 24 -1.48 6.76 4.40
C SER A 24 -1.12 6.40 5.84
N ILE A 25 -0.63 5.18 6.03
CA ILE A 25 -0.33 4.66 7.37
C ILE A 25 1.09 5.04 7.78
N THR A 26 1.19 5.79 8.86
CA THR A 26 2.45 6.06 9.57
C THR A 26 2.49 5.23 10.84
N THR A 27 3.64 4.62 11.11
CA THR A 27 3.85 3.81 12.31
C THR A 27 5.06 4.32 13.08
N THR A 28 4.99 4.24 14.40
CA THR A 28 6.11 4.49 15.30
C THR A 28 6.13 3.39 16.34
N ALA A 29 7.25 2.68 16.44
CA ALA A 29 7.48 1.69 17.48
C ALA A 29 8.60 2.18 18.40
N LYS A 30 8.38 2.07 19.71
CA LYS A 30 9.38 2.43 20.73
C LYS A 30 9.50 1.29 21.72
N SER A 31 10.72 0.84 21.94
CA SER A 31 11.07 -0.15 22.96
C SER A 31 12.20 0.42 23.81
N SER A 32 12.16 0.18 25.12
CA SER A 32 13.36 0.27 25.96
C SER A 32 14.31 -0.89 25.62
N VAL A 33 15.51 -0.84 26.17
CA VAL A 33 16.41 -2.00 26.15
C VAL A 33 15.78 -3.09 27.03
N LEU A 34 15.57 -4.27 26.44
CA LEU A 34 14.99 -5.44 27.10
C LEU A 34 16.07 -6.08 27.97
N LYS A 35 15.84 -6.12 29.29
CA LYS A 35 16.78 -6.62 30.29
C LYS A 35 16.30 -7.98 30.78
N GLY A 36 17.16 -8.99 30.72
CA GLY A 36 16.78 -10.39 30.92
C GLY A 36 15.96 -10.96 29.77
N GLY A 37 15.92 -10.29 28.60
CA GLY A 37 15.08 -10.68 27.47
C GLY A 37 13.61 -10.26 27.57
N GLU A 38 13.22 -9.53 28.61
CA GLU A 38 11.84 -9.10 28.84
C GLU A 38 11.70 -7.57 28.82
N GLY A 39 10.52 -7.08 28.46
CA GLY A 39 10.15 -5.67 28.58
C GLY A 39 8.92 -5.30 27.76
N ASN A 40 8.79 -3.99 27.49
CA ASN A 40 7.59 -3.45 26.88
C ASN A 40 7.93 -2.66 25.62
N MET A 41 7.04 -2.76 24.64
CA MET A 41 7.11 -2.02 23.39
C MET A 41 5.80 -1.26 23.16
N THR A 42 5.90 0.04 22.92
CA THR A 42 4.76 0.87 22.54
C THR A 42 4.71 1.00 21.03
N LEU A 43 3.60 0.57 20.44
CA LEU A 43 3.26 0.77 19.04
C LEU A 43 2.28 1.94 18.92
N LYS A 44 2.53 2.82 17.96
CA LYS A 44 1.62 3.89 17.57
C LYS A 44 1.42 3.85 16.07
N ILE A 45 0.17 3.84 15.63
CA ILE A 45 -0.20 3.92 14.22
C ILE A 45 -1.09 5.13 13.99
N LEU A 46 -0.96 5.74 12.82
CA LEU A 46 -1.73 6.91 12.41
C LEU A 46 -2.07 6.79 10.93
N ASN A 47 -3.34 6.94 10.60
CA ASN A 47 -3.73 7.19 9.23
C ASN A 47 -3.66 8.70 8.96
N SER A 48 -2.66 9.11 8.19
CA SER A 48 -2.42 10.49 7.77
C SER A 48 -3.12 10.88 6.46
N GLY A 49 -3.88 9.94 5.87
CA GLY A 49 -4.71 10.20 4.70
C GLY A 49 -6.02 10.90 5.04
N ASP A 50 -6.91 11.00 4.06
CA ASP A 50 -8.24 11.61 4.15
C ASP A 50 -9.40 10.60 4.08
N GLU A 51 -9.11 9.32 3.83
CA GLU A 51 -10.06 8.21 3.91
C GLU A 51 -9.81 7.34 5.14
N ALA A 52 -10.87 6.79 5.75
CA ALA A 52 -10.73 5.85 6.86
C ALA A 52 -10.21 4.48 6.39
N ALA A 53 -9.37 3.86 7.21
CA ALA A 53 -8.94 2.48 7.00
C ALA A 53 -9.79 1.53 7.86
N TYR A 54 -10.35 0.51 7.24
CA TYR A 54 -11.23 -0.47 7.85
C TYR A 54 -10.53 -1.80 8.03
N ASN A 55 -11.05 -2.64 8.94
CA ASN A 55 -10.54 -3.97 9.25
C ASN A 55 -9.01 -3.97 9.45
N VAL A 56 -8.52 -2.97 10.18
CA VAL A 56 -7.10 -2.78 10.42
C VAL A 56 -6.61 -3.83 11.41
N ASP A 57 -5.63 -4.61 10.97
CA ASP A 57 -4.96 -5.66 11.74
C ASP A 57 -3.45 -5.43 11.71
N LEU A 58 -2.80 -5.55 12.86
CA LEU A 58 -1.35 -5.43 13.00
C LEU A 58 -0.78 -6.77 13.45
N SER A 59 0.30 -7.21 12.80
CA SER A 59 1.04 -8.39 13.23
C SER A 59 2.52 -8.10 13.19
N ILE A 60 3.23 -8.39 14.27
CA ILE A 60 4.69 -8.28 14.28
C ILE A 60 5.25 -9.58 13.73
N GLN A 61 6.07 -9.45 12.69
CA GLN A 61 6.73 -10.57 12.06
C GLN A 61 8.15 -10.64 12.60
N SER A 62 8.37 -11.51 13.58
CA SER A 62 9.65 -11.66 14.28
C SER A 62 10.19 -13.08 14.24
N GLN A 63 11.52 -13.21 14.20
CA GLN A 63 12.20 -14.49 14.41
C GLN A 63 12.54 -14.72 15.89
N ILE A 64 12.66 -13.64 16.68
CA ILE A 64 13.22 -13.65 18.03
C ILE A 64 12.19 -13.62 19.15
N PHE A 65 10.91 -13.35 18.86
CA PHE A 65 9.80 -13.46 19.82
C PHE A 65 8.49 -13.78 19.09
N GLU A 66 7.45 -14.08 19.85
CA GLU A 66 6.11 -14.32 19.33
C GLU A 66 5.12 -13.35 19.97
N THR A 67 4.10 -12.97 19.22
CA THR A 67 3.05 -12.06 19.67
C THR A 67 1.80 -12.28 18.83
N ASP A 68 0.64 -12.07 19.44
CA ASP A 68 -0.63 -12.17 18.76
C ASP A 68 -0.86 -10.98 17.83
N SER A 69 -1.76 -11.16 16.85
CA SER A 69 -2.27 -10.05 16.05
C SER A 69 -3.06 -9.06 16.92
N ILE A 70 -2.96 -7.77 16.58
CA ILE A 70 -3.67 -6.68 17.25
C ILE A 70 -4.76 -6.19 16.31
N GLU A 71 -6.02 -6.47 16.68
CA GLU A 71 -7.19 -6.00 15.96
C GLU A 71 -7.50 -4.54 16.34
N VAL A 72 -7.23 -3.63 15.41
CA VAL A 72 -7.51 -2.19 15.57
C VAL A 72 -8.93 -1.88 15.08
N GLY A 73 -9.43 -2.63 14.09
CA GLY A 73 -10.75 -2.45 13.51
C GLY A 73 -10.82 -1.22 12.60
N LEU A 74 -11.10 -0.04 13.14
CA LEU A 74 -11.28 1.20 12.36
C LEU A 74 -10.22 2.23 12.72
N LEU A 75 -9.40 2.62 11.74
CA LEU A 75 -8.42 3.70 11.88
C LEU A 75 -8.85 4.93 11.08
N LYS A 76 -9.44 5.88 11.79
CA LYS A 76 -9.93 7.15 11.22
C LYS A 76 -8.76 8.07 10.82
N PRO A 77 -8.97 8.96 9.83
CA PRO A 77 -8.00 10.00 9.50
C PRO A 77 -7.58 10.81 10.72
N ASN A 78 -6.27 10.98 10.88
CA ASN A 78 -5.60 11.81 11.87
C ASN A 78 -5.91 11.47 13.34
N ILE A 79 -6.45 10.28 13.61
CA ILE A 79 -6.69 9.78 14.97
C ILE A 79 -5.71 8.61 15.20
N PRO A 80 -4.70 8.77 16.08
CA PRO A 80 -3.76 7.71 16.34
C PRO A 80 -4.40 6.59 17.17
N PHE A 81 -3.95 5.37 16.92
CA PHE A 81 -4.11 4.23 17.82
C PHE A 81 -2.76 3.93 18.46
N GLU A 82 -2.75 3.61 19.75
CA GLU A 82 -1.55 3.36 20.54
C GLU A 82 -1.78 2.17 21.47
N GLU A 83 -0.86 1.22 21.47
CA GLU A 83 -0.92 -0.03 22.24
C GLU A 83 0.46 -0.30 22.84
N THR A 84 0.52 -0.82 24.07
CA THR A 84 1.74 -1.32 24.69
C THR A 84 1.68 -2.82 24.80
N LEU A 85 2.69 -3.48 24.27
CA LEU A 85 2.83 -4.93 24.27
C LEU A 85 3.94 -5.34 25.22
N ASP A 86 3.72 -6.42 25.95
CA ASP A 86 4.78 -7.14 26.63
C ASP A 86 5.54 -8.00 25.61
N VAL A 87 6.87 -7.97 25.69
CA VAL A 87 7.78 -8.65 24.77
C VAL A 87 8.69 -9.55 25.59
N GLU A 88 8.69 -10.84 25.25
CA GLU A 88 9.60 -11.84 25.80
C GLU A 88 10.42 -12.45 24.66
N LEU A 89 11.72 -12.19 24.68
CA LEU A 89 12.65 -12.71 23.68
C LEU A 89 12.92 -14.20 23.91
N LYS A 90 13.06 -14.94 22.81
CA LYS A 90 13.52 -16.33 22.83
C LYS A 90 14.91 -16.42 23.47
N GLY A 91 15.15 -17.52 24.21
CA GLY A 91 16.44 -17.77 24.84
C GLY A 91 17.57 -18.02 23.82
N GLY A 92 18.81 -17.72 24.23
CA GLY A 92 20.01 -18.00 23.43
C GLY A 92 20.41 -16.91 22.42
N LEU A 93 19.71 -15.78 22.42
CA LEU A 93 20.06 -14.61 21.62
C LEU A 93 21.32 -13.94 22.14
N LEU A 94 22.18 -13.49 21.23
CA LEU A 94 23.31 -12.62 21.58
C LEU A 94 22.78 -11.27 22.07
N THR A 95 23.58 -10.62 22.91
CA THR A 95 23.38 -9.21 23.26
C THR A 95 23.49 -8.35 22.00
N GLY A 96 22.56 -7.40 21.79
CA GLY A 96 22.62 -6.52 20.63
C GLY A 96 21.27 -6.01 20.12
N THR A 97 21.29 -5.47 18.91
CA THR A 97 20.15 -4.79 18.26
C THR A 97 19.60 -5.65 17.14
N TYR A 98 18.32 -5.98 17.23
CA TYR A 98 17.60 -6.84 16.28
C TYR A 98 16.60 -6.01 15.47
N SER A 99 16.48 -6.31 14.17
CA SER A 99 15.51 -5.66 13.30
C SER A 99 14.41 -6.61 12.89
N GLU A 100 13.18 -6.15 13.07
CA GLU A 100 11.97 -6.87 12.71
C GLU A 100 11.04 -5.92 11.95
N TYR A 101 9.82 -6.36 11.68
CA TYR A 101 8.86 -5.50 10.99
C TYR A 101 7.43 -5.75 11.44
N LEU A 102 6.63 -4.69 11.37
CA LEU A 102 5.19 -4.74 11.52
C LEU A 102 4.56 -4.95 10.14
N LEU A 103 3.70 -5.96 10.00
CA LEU A 103 2.81 -6.12 8.86
C LEU A 103 1.43 -5.59 9.24
N ILE A 104 0.95 -4.64 8.44
CA ILE A 104 -0.32 -3.95 8.63
C ILE A 104 -1.23 -4.37 7.49
N LYS A 105 -2.41 -4.89 7.79
CA LYS A 105 -3.45 -5.20 6.80
C LYS A 105 -4.64 -4.29 7.03
N TYR A 106 -5.23 -3.78 5.95
CA TYR A 106 -6.37 -2.87 6.05
C TYR A 106 -7.20 -2.88 4.76
N GLN A 107 -8.37 -2.27 4.83
CA GLN A 107 -9.30 -2.11 3.73
C GLN A 107 -9.71 -0.65 3.55
N ASP A 108 -10.02 -0.25 2.31
CA ASP A 108 -10.71 1.01 2.02
C ASP A 108 -12.23 0.88 2.22
N ALA A 109 -12.98 1.97 1.97
CA ALA A 109 -14.44 1.94 2.06
C ALA A 109 -15.11 1.02 1.01
N ASN A 110 -14.39 0.63 -0.04
CA ASN A 110 -14.86 -0.28 -1.09
C ASN A 110 -14.54 -1.75 -0.80
N GLY A 111 -13.86 -2.04 0.33
CA GLY A 111 -13.45 -3.39 0.72
C GLY A 111 -12.21 -3.90 0.00
N TYR A 112 -11.48 -3.04 -0.73
CA TYR A 112 -10.20 -3.42 -1.32
C TYR A 112 -9.17 -3.67 -0.23
N GLN A 113 -8.46 -4.79 -0.32
CA GLN A 113 -7.46 -5.17 0.68
C GLN A 113 -6.09 -4.63 0.31
N PHE A 114 -5.44 -4.02 1.29
CA PHE A 114 -4.09 -3.49 1.18
C PHE A 114 -3.24 -4.01 2.34
N SER A 115 -1.93 -3.95 2.13
CA SER A 115 -0.98 -4.17 3.20
C SER A 115 0.21 -3.21 3.16
N ALA A 116 0.77 -2.95 4.32
CA ALA A 116 1.96 -2.13 4.50
C ALA A 116 2.94 -2.82 5.46
N VAL A 117 4.22 -2.53 5.29
CA VAL A 117 5.28 -2.94 6.23
C VAL A 117 5.90 -1.73 6.88
N SER A 118 6.19 -1.83 8.18
CA SER A 118 6.91 -0.79 8.93
C SER A 118 8.10 -1.39 9.66
N PRO A 119 9.26 -0.69 9.69
CA PRO A 119 10.42 -1.15 10.44
C PRO A 119 10.13 -1.21 11.94
N LEU A 120 10.73 -2.20 12.59
CA LEU A 120 10.75 -2.35 14.04
C LEU A 120 12.17 -2.69 14.51
N VAL A 121 12.61 -2.10 15.63
CA VAL A 121 13.93 -2.36 16.22
C VAL A 121 13.78 -2.66 17.70
N LEU A 122 14.40 -3.75 18.14
CA LEU A 122 14.48 -4.17 19.53
C LEU A 122 15.94 -4.26 19.98
N ASN A 123 16.18 -4.03 21.26
CA ASN A 123 17.53 -4.06 21.82
C ASN A 123 17.57 -5.05 22.98
N ASN A 124 18.29 -6.15 22.81
CA ASN A 124 18.52 -7.16 23.83
C ASN A 124 19.77 -6.79 24.64
N GLU A 125 19.60 -6.53 25.94
CA GLU A 125 20.63 -6.15 26.90
C GLU A 125 21.36 -4.82 26.66
N ARG A 126 21.69 -4.47 25.41
CA ARG A 126 22.29 -3.19 25.04
C ARG A 126 21.97 -2.84 23.59
N VAL A 127 22.10 -1.55 23.29
CA VAL A 127 22.09 -1.07 21.90
C VAL A 127 23.46 -1.32 21.27
N THR A 128 23.48 -1.81 20.04
CA THR A 128 24.67 -1.98 19.20
C THR A 128 24.44 -1.35 17.85
N GLU A 129 25.42 -0.60 17.38
CA GLU A 129 25.35 0.02 16.05
C GLU A 129 25.90 -0.93 14.99
N SER A 130 25.15 -1.12 13.91
CA SER A 130 25.67 -1.79 12.71
C SER A 130 26.62 -0.86 11.95
N LYS A 131 27.75 -1.40 11.49
CA LYS A 131 28.66 -0.68 10.55
C LYS A 131 28.31 -0.95 9.09
N ILE A 132 27.26 -1.72 8.84
CA ILE A 132 26.72 -1.95 7.50
C ILE A 132 25.71 -0.84 7.18
N SER A 133 25.82 -0.27 5.98
CA SER A 133 24.87 0.69 5.43
C SER A 133 24.49 0.27 4.02
N GLY A 134 23.40 0.80 3.48
CA GLY A 134 23.09 0.59 2.08
C GLY A 134 21.94 1.44 1.57
N LYS A 135 21.64 1.23 0.30
CA LYS A 135 20.56 1.93 -0.41
C LYS A 135 19.99 1.04 -1.50
N PHE A 136 18.71 1.24 -1.78
CA PHE A 136 18.07 0.64 -2.95
C PHE A 136 18.15 1.55 -4.16
N ASP A 137 18.27 0.94 -5.33
CA ASP A 137 17.92 1.60 -6.57
C ASP A 137 16.39 1.76 -6.65
N PRO A 138 15.86 2.88 -7.16
CA PRO A 138 14.42 3.03 -7.38
C PRO A 138 13.85 1.92 -8.27
N LEU A 139 12.73 1.32 -7.86
CA LEU A 139 12.06 0.28 -8.64
C LEU A 139 10.70 0.78 -9.13
N THR A 140 10.46 0.60 -10.43
CA THR A 140 9.15 0.82 -11.05
C THR A 140 8.67 -0.46 -11.71
N LEU A 141 7.52 -0.96 -11.25
CA LEU A 141 6.83 -2.11 -11.80
C LEU A 141 5.69 -1.65 -12.72
N GLU A 142 5.46 -2.38 -13.79
CA GLU A 142 4.36 -2.15 -14.74
C GLU A 142 3.53 -3.43 -14.80
N GLY A 143 2.21 -3.30 -14.65
CA GLY A 143 1.31 -4.46 -14.64
C GLY A 143 1.73 -5.50 -13.60
N ARG A 144 2.06 -6.73 -14.04
CA ARG A 144 2.51 -7.85 -13.19
C ARG A 144 3.94 -8.29 -13.49
N ASP A 145 4.74 -7.42 -14.11
CA ASP A 145 6.11 -7.75 -14.49
C ASP A 145 6.98 -8.07 -13.28
N GLU A 146 7.89 -9.03 -13.45
CA GLU A 146 8.96 -9.33 -12.50
C GLU A 146 10.20 -8.53 -12.88
N LYS A 147 10.69 -7.68 -11.97
CA LYS A 147 11.91 -6.89 -12.17
C LYS A 147 12.86 -7.05 -10.99
N SER A 148 14.14 -6.83 -11.24
CA SER A 148 15.17 -6.88 -10.20
C SER A 148 15.22 -5.56 -9.43
N MET A 149 14.98 -5.60 -8.13
CA MET A 149 15.33 -4.53 -7.20
C MET A 149 16.78 -4.72 -6.76
N PHE A 150 17.62 -3.71 -6.95
CA PHE A 150 19.01 -3.79 -6.55
C PHE A 150 19.25 -3.08 -5.22
N LEU A 151 20.03 -3.74 -4.37
CA LEU A 151 20.49 -3.25 -3.08
C LEU A 151 22.01 -3.13 -3.12
N GLU A 152 22.51 -1.91 -2.92
CA GLU A 152 23.93 -1.62 -2.69
C GLU A 152 24.18 -1.60 -1.19
N ILE A 153 25.13 -2.41 -0.74
CA ILE A 153 25.50 -2.58 0.67
C ILE A 153 26.98 -2.28 0.83
N THR A 154 27.30 -1.41 1.77
CA THR A 154 28.66 -0.99 2.12
C THR A 154 28.97 -1.42 3.53
N ASN A 155 30.11 -2.08 3.71
CA ASN A 155 30.70 -2.30 5.01
C ASN A 155 31.60 -1.11 5.38
N ASN A 156 31.22 -0.33 6.39
CA ASN A 156 32.03 0.81 6.83
C ASN A 156 33.07 0.43 7.90
N ASP A 157 33.20 -0.85 8.23
CA ASP A 157 34.16 -1.37 9.19
C ASP A 157 35.53 -1.62 8.56
N GLU A 158 36.53 -1.83 9.41
CA GLU A 158 37.89 -2.27 9.04
C GLU A 158 38.00 -3.80 8.96
N LEU A 159 36.96 -4.52 9.39
CA LEU A 159 36.90 -5.99 9.40
C LEU A 159 35.88 -6.51 8.36
N PRO A 160 36.10 -7.70 7.77
CA PRO A 160 35.11 -8.34 6.93
C PRO A 160 33.94 -8.87 7.76
N HIS A 161 32.73 -8.83 7.20
CA HIS A 161 31.52 -9.34 7.83
C HIS A 161 30.79 -10.30 6.90
N GLU A 162 30.37 -11.45 7.44
CA GLU A 162 29.35 -12.28 6.80
C GLU A 162 27.97 -11.76 7.23
N ILE A 163 27.24 -11.17 6.29
CA ILE A 163 25.95 -10.55 6.55
C ILE A 163 24.81 -11.43 6.02
N LYS A 164 23.70 -11.48 6.77
CA LYS A 164 22.42 -12.01 6.31
C LYS A 164 21.53 -10.84 5.91
N VAL A 165 20.95 -10.92 4.71
CA VAL A 165 20.03 -9.92 4.17
C VAL A 165 18.68 -10.58 3.93
N ARG A 166 17.63 -10.10 4.59
CA ARG A 166 16.24 -10.52 4.40
C ARG A 166 15.42 -9.36 3.85
N LEU A 167 14.91 -9.52 2.64
CA LEU A 167 14.01 -8.55 2.01
C LEU A 167 12.57 -8.81 2.50
N VAL A 168 11.86 -7.75 2.88
CA VAL A 168 10.46 -7.82 3.30
C VAL A 168 9.66 -6.73 2.59
N ALA A 169 8.45 -7.08 2.19
CA ALA A 169 7.53 -6.21 1.47
C ALA A 169 6.09 -6.47 1.92
N SER A 170 5.17 -5.62 1.49
CA SER A 170 3.74 -5.88 1.66
C SER A 170 3.30 -7.13 0.90
N ASN A 171 2.14 -7.70 1.27
CA ASN A 171 1.55 -8.86 0.60
C ASN A 171 1.06 -8.54 -0.83
N ASP A 172 1.03 -7.27 -1.20
CA ASP A 172 0.71 -6.80 -2.54
C ASP A 172 1.85 -7.01 -3.54
N LEU A 173 3.05 -7.31 -3.04
CA LEU A 173 4.25 -7.61 -3.81
C LEU A 173 4.69 -9.07 -3.57
N SER A 174 5.22 -9.70 -4.61
CA SER A 174 5.91 -10.98 -4.51
C SER A 174 7.40 -10.77 -4.58
N VAL A 175 8.15 -11.39 -3.67
CA VAL A 175 9.62 -11.32 -3.60
C VAL A 175 10.20 -12.72 -3.75
N LYS A 176 11.09 -12.93 -4.73
CA LYS A 176 11.87 -14.17 -4.87
C LYS A 176 13.32 -13.97 -4.45
N GLY A 177 13.87 -14.99 -3.81
CA GLY A 177 15.22 -14.95 -3.23
C GLY A 177 15.26 -14.04 -1.99
N GLN A 178 14.22 -14.13 -1.15
CA GLN A 178 13.95 -13.24 -0.03
C GLN A 178 15.11 -13.13 0.96
N GLU A 179 15.89 -14.20 1.13
CA GLU A 179 17.07 -14.22 2.00
C GLU A 179 18.35 -14.48 1.21
N LYS A 180 19.43 -13.80 1.59
CA LYS A 180 20.78 -14.00 1.05
C LYS A 180 21.83 -13.83 2.12
N THR A 181 22.89 -14.62 2.03
CA THR A 181 24.11 -14.43 2.82
C THR A 181 25.21 -13.88 1.92
N LEU A 182 25.92 -12.85 2.39
CA LEU A 182 26.99 -12.19 1.65
C LEU A 182 28.20 -11.99 2.56
N LEU A 183 29.38 -12.43 2.14
CA LEU A 183 30.62 -11.98 2.75
C LEU A 183 30.99 -10.61 2.16
N ILE A 184 31.17 -9.57 2.97
CA ILE A 184 31.60 -8.24 2.54
C ILE A 184 32.91 -7.88 3.24
N GLY A 185 33.95 -7.59 2.46
CA GLY A 185 35.25 -7.20 2.96
C GLY A 185 35.26 -5.83 3.65
N PRO A 186 36.38 -5.46 4.30
CA PRO A 186 36.57 -4.14 4.88
C PRO A 186 36.38 -3.04 3.84
N LYS A 187 35.61 -2.00 4.16
CA LYS A 187 35.34 -0.85 3.26
C LYS A 187 34.75 -1.23 1.89
N GLU A 188 34.32 -2.48 1.71
CA GLU A 188 33.82 -2.97 0.44
C GLU A 188 32.36 -2.58 0.25
N THR A 189 31.99 -2.28 -0.99
CA THR A 189 30.59 -2.13 -1.40
C THR A 189 30.23 -3.26 -2.36
N LYS A 190 29.16 -4.01 -2.06
CA LYS A 190 28.59 -5.05 -2.92
C LYS A 190 27.19 -4.69 -3.37
N LYS A 191 26.85 -5.14 -4.57
CA LYS A 191 25.50 -5.02 -5.13
C LYS A 191 24.85 -6.41 -5.17
N THR A 192 23.63 -6.52 -4.66
CA THR A 192 22.81 -7.74 -4.75
C THR A 192 21.44 -7.39 -5.31
N SER A 193 20.71 -8.37 -5.83
CA SER A 193 19.40 -8.14 -6.45
C SER A 193 18.32 -9.11 -5.97
N PHE A 194 17.12 -8.62 -5.77
CA PHE A 194 15.94 -9.41 -5.45
C PHE A 194 14.94 -9.29 -6.61
N ARG A 195 14.23 -10.36 -6.94
CA ARG A 195 13.19 -10.26 -7.97
C ARG A 195 11.87 -9.93 -7.30
N ILE A 196 11.26 -8.83 -7.74
CA ILE A 196 10.01 -8.31 -7.21
C ILE A 196 8.99 -8.22 -8.35
N SER A 197 7.77 -8.63 -8.09
CA SER A 197 6.64 -8.49 -9.01
C SER A 197 5.41 -7.97 -8.29
N ASN A 198 4.56 -7.25 -9.04
CA ASN A 198 3.28 -6.78 -8.53
C ASN A 198 2.25 -7.92 -8.53
N LEU A 199 1.61 -8.20 -7.38
CA LEU A 199 0.54 -9.18 -7.27
C LEU A 199 -0.84 -8.52 -7.39
N SER A 200 -1.07 -7.50 -6.56
CA SER A 200 -2.34 -6.80 -6.37
C SER A 200 -2.19 -5.30 -6.15
N GLY A 201 -1.01 -4.73 -6.34
CA GLY A 201 -0.82 -3.29 -6.25
C GLY A 201 -1.54 -2.54 -7.37
N LEU A 202 -2.23 -1.47 -6.99
CA LEU A 202 -2.95 -0.59 -7.91
C LEU A 202 -2.00 0.39 -8.58
N ASP A 203 -2.33 0.81 -9.80
CA ASP A 203 -1.55 1.83 -10.52
C ASP A 203 -1.45 3.13 -9.72
N GLY A 204 -0.26 3.71 -9.68
CA GLY A 204 0.07 4.89 -8.87
C GLY A 204 0.42 4.58 -7.40
N SER A 205 0.29 3.32 -6.95
CA SER A 205 0.63 2.93 -5.58
C SER A 205 2.14 2.89 -5.33
N ARG A 206 2.53 3.21 -4.10
CA ARG A 206 3.92 3.18 -3.63
C ARG A 206 4.02 2.27 -2.42
N TYR A 207 4.85 1.24 -2.53
CA TYR A 207 5.04 0.26 -1.47
C TYR A 207 6.44 0.38 -0.87
N VAL A 208 6.50 0.41 0.46
CA VAL A 208 7.77 0.31 1.18
C VAL A 208 8.29 -1.12 1.07
N VAL A 209 9.58 -1.25 0.81
CA VAL A 209 10.33 -2.50 0.87
C VAL A 209 11.47 -2.30 1.87
N LEU A 210 11.66 -3.24 2.78
CA LEU A 210 12.75 -3.18 3.77
C LEU A 210 13.76 -4.29 3.50
N ALA A 211 15.04 -3.99 3.62
CA ALA A 211 16.07 -5.02 3.82
C ALA A 211 16.50 -4.98 5.28
N LEU A 212 16.26 -6.09 5.98
CA LEU A 212 16.80 -6.35 7.31
C LEU A 212 18.17 -6.98 7.11
N VAL A 213 19.21 -6.29 7.58
CA VAL A 213 20.60 -6.71 7.39
C VAL A 213 21.23 -6.95 8.74
N GLU A 214 21.63 -8.19 8.97
CA GLU A 214 22.10 -8.70 10.26
C GLU A 214 23.48 -9.33 10.11
N TYR A 215 24.32 -9.19 11.12
CA TYR A 215 25.57 -9.93 11.27
C TYR A 215 25.94 -10.07 12.74
N GLU A 216 26.83 -11.00 13.03
CA GLU A 216 27.22 -11.31 14.40
C GLU A 216 28.74 -11.30 14.56
N ASP A 217 29.19 -10.71 15.67
CA ASP A 217 30.54 -10.86 16.19
C ASP A 217 30.50 -11.34 17.65
N SER A 218 31.03 -10.57 18.60
CA SER A 218 30.72 -10.73 20.03
C SER A 218 29.31 -10.26 20.38
N PHE A 219 28.66 -9.48 19.50
CA PHE A 219 27.30 -8.98 19.63
C PHE A 219 26.50 -9.21 18.35
N HIS A 220 25.17 -9.11 18.45
CA HIS A 220 24.29 -9.11 17.29
C HIS A 220 24.09 -7.68 16.78
N HIS A 221 24.34 -7.45 15.50
CA HIS A 221 24.22 -6.15 14.86
C HIS A 221 23.17 -6.21 13.76
N SER A 222 22.27 -5.24 13.73
CA SER A 222 21.27 -5.14 12.68
C SER A 222 21.09 -3.70 12.18
N THR A 223 20.71 -3.58 10.92
CA THR A 223 20.29 -2.33 10.28
C THR A 223 19.11 -2.58 9.34
N ILE A 224 18.29 -1.55 9.14
CA ILE A 224 17.16 -1.58 8.21
C ILE A 224 17.43 -0.59 7.08
N ILE A 225 17.43 -1.09 5.85
CA ILE A 225 17.56 -0.27 4.64
C ILE A 225 16.17 -0.15 4.01
N ASN A 226 15.72 1.08 3.79
CA ASN A 226 14.41 1.37 3.21
C ASN A 226 14.51 1.55 1.69
N GLY A 227 13.59 0.93 0.96
CA GLY A 227 13.38 1.09 -0.48
C GLY A 227 11.91 1.33 -0.80
N VAL A 228 11.64 1.72 -2.04
CA VAL A 228 10.28 1.93 -2.54
C VAL A 228 10.11 1.24 -3.89
N ALA A 229 9.02 0.50 -4.03
CA ALA A 229 8.53 -0.02 -5.29
C ALA A 229 7.28 0.78 -5.72
N GLU A 230 7.36 1.42 -6.87
CA GLU A 230 6.24 2.19 -7.45
C GLU A 230 5.55 1.35 -8.54
N ILE A 231 4.23 1.29 -8.51
CA ILE A 231 3.42 0.64 -9.55
C ILE A 231 2.97 1.72 -10.54
N LYS A 232 3.29 1.54 -11.83
CA LYS A 232 2.81 2.40 -12.91
C LYS A 232 1.87 1.64 -13.82
N GLU A 233 0.97 2.40 -14.43
CA GLU A 233 0.13 1.90 -15.52
C GLU A 233 1.03 1.24 -16.57
N ALA A 234 0.63 0.04 -17.01
CA ALA A 234 1.34 -0.66 -18.06
C ALA A 234 1.38 0.22 -19.31
N SER A 235 2.59 0.58 -19.75
CA SER A 235 2.78 1.23 -21.03
C SER A 235 2.32 0.28 -22.12
N ASN A 236 1.15 0.52 -22.72
CA ASN A 236 0.75 -0.13 -23.96
C ASN A 236 1.70 0.30 -25.09
N GLY A 237 2.86 -0.36 -25.16
CA GLY A 237 3.80 -0.32 -26.28
C GLY A 237 3.18 -0.99 -27.50
N GLY A 238 2.21 -0.31 -28.11
CA GLY A 238 1.52 -0.79 -29.30
C GLY A 238 0.16 -0.12 -29.45
N LYS A 239 0.13 1.03 -30.15
CA LYS A 239 -1.05 1.67 -30.76
C LYS A 239 -2.40 1.13 -30.29
N SER A 240 -2.74 1.27 -29.01
CA SER A 240 -4.07 0.90 -28.54
C SER A 240 -4.98 2.06 -28.87
N SER A 241 -5.62 1.93 -30.03
CA SER A 241 -6.69 2.80 -30.51
C SER A 241 -7.58 3.26 -29.35
N VAL A 242 -7.43 4.54 -28.98
CA VAL A 242 -8.30 5.27 -28.03
C VAL A 242 -9.75 5.37 -28.57
N SER A 243 -10.03 4.81 -29.75
CA SER A 243 -11.34 4.87 -30.39
C SER A 243 -12.38 3.86 -29.87
N GLY A 244 -12.10 3.06 -28.82
CA GLY A 244 -13.00 1.99 -28.33
C GLY A 244 -13.79 2.30 -27.04
N LEU A 245 -13.21 3.06 -26.11
CA LEU A 245 -13.88 3.45 -24.85
C LEU A 245 -14.42 4.89 -24.91
N ALA A 246 -13.76 5.76 -25.69
CA ALA A 246 -14.34 7.04 -26.09
C ALA A 246 -15.59 6.83 -26.96
N THR A 247 -15.69 5.73 -27.72
CA THR A 247 -16.92 5.36 -28.43
C THR A 247 -18.01 4.91 -27.47
N LEU A 248 -17.76 4.08 -26.46
CA LEU A 248 -18.81 3.67 -25.52
C LEU A 248 -19.34 4.83 -24.64
N ALA A 249 -18.48 5.76 -24.22
CA ALA A 249 -18.91 6.97 -23.49
C ALA A 249 -19.60 8.00 -24.40
N THR A 250 -19.23 8.09 -25.68
CA THR A 250 -19.99 8.89 -26.66
C THR A 250 -21.29 8.21 -27.06
N TYR A 251 -21.37 6.87 -27.09
CA TYR A 251 -22.62 6.15 -27.33
C TYR A 251 -23.58 6.29 -26.15
N SER A 252 -23.12 6.23 -24.89
CA SER A 252 -24.02 6.43 -23.73
C SER A 252 -24.53 7.87 -23.66
N SER A 253 -23.68 8.88 -23.89
CA SER A 253 -24.11 10.28 -23.94
C SER A 253 -24.98 10.59 -25.16
N ALA A 254 -24.71 10.00 -26.33
CA ALA A 254 -25.56 10.12 -27.51
C ALA A 254 -26.92 9.43 -27.32
N ILE A 255 -26.96 8.25 -26.70
CA ILE A 255 -28.22 7.56 -26.37
C ILE A 255 -29.02 8.39 -25.37
N ILE A 256 -28.40 8.94 -24.32
CA ILE A 256 -29.06 9.84 -23.37
C ILE A 256 -29.57 11.10 -24.08
N ALA A 257 -28.78 11.70 -24.96
CA ALA A 257 -29.19 12.88 -25.74
C ALA A 257 -30.34 12.58 -26.71
N ILE A 258 -30.34 11.41 -27.37
CA ILE A 258 -31.42 10.96 -28.26
C ILE A 258 -32.69 10.70 -27.45
N VAL A 259 -32.59 10.02 -26.30
CA VAL A 259 -33.73 9.77 -25.41
C VAL A 259 -34.30 11.10 -24.91
N LEU A 260 -33.47 12.07 -24.55
CA LEU A 260 -33.90 13.42 -24.18
C LEU A 260 -34.56 14.16 -25.36
N ALA A 261 -33.97 14.14 -26.55
CA ALA A 261 -34.50 14.81 -27.73
C ALA A 261 -35.86 14.22 -28.16
N VAL A 262 -36.00 12.89 -28.17
CA VAL A 262 -37.26 12.21 -28.46
C VAL A 262 -38.31 12.51 -27.39
N SER A 263 -37.91 12.55 -26.12
CA SER A 263 -38.80 12.93 -25.02
C SER A 263 -39.31 14.36 -25.15
N VAL A 264 -38.43 15.31 -25.51
CA VAL A 264 -38.79 16.72 -25.74
C VAL A 264 -39.71 16.86 -26.96
N LEU A 265 -39.41 16.18 -28.08
CA LEU A 265 -40.26 16.18 -29.27
C LEU A 265 -41.64 15.59 -28.99
N ALA A 266 -41.74 14.50 -28.23
CA ALA A 266 -43.02 13.91 -27.84
C ALA A 266 -43.83 14.86 -26.94
N ILE A 267 -43.17 15.59 -26.02
CA ILE A 267 -43.80 16.62 -25.19
C ILE A 267 -44.32 17.76 -26.07
N LEU A 268 -43.50 18.30 -26.97
CA LEU A 268 -43.89 19.38 -27.87
C LEU A 268 -45.05 18.96 -28.79
N TYR A 269 -44.99 17.76 -29.37
CA TYR A 269 -46.07 17.21 -30.19
C TYR A 269 -47.38 17.09 -29.41
N TYR A 270 -47.33 16.62 -28.15
CA TYR A 270 -48.51 16.52 -27.31
C TYR A 270 -49.13 17.89 -26.99
N PHE A 271 -48.32 18.89 -26.64
CA PHE A 271 -48.81 20.23 -26.31
C PHE A 271 -49.34 20.99 -27.53
N PHE A 272 -48.64 20.95 -28.66
CA PHE A 272 -49.04 21.65 -29.88
C PHE A 272 -50.14 20.90 -30.65
N GLY A 273 -50.11 19.57 -30.68
CA GLY A 273 -51.14 18.75 -31.34
C GLY A 273 -52.52 18.91 -30.70
N LYS A 274 -52.59 19.13 -29.37
CA LYS A 274 -53.85 19.40 -28.67
C LYS A 274 -54.43 20.78 -29.00
N HIS A 275 -53.58 21.77 -29.28
CA HIS A 275 -54.02 23.11 -29.72
C HIS A 275 -54.54 23.14 -31.16
N ILE A 276 -54.05 22.26 -32.05
CA ILE A 276 -54.53 22.18 -33.43
C ILE A 276 -55.94 21.55 -33.49
N LYS A 277 -56.21 20.51 -32.68
CA LYS A 277 -57.57 19.92 -32.60
C LYS A 277 -58.61 20.90 -32.02
N ALA A 278 -58.25 21.70 -31.01
CA ALA A 278 -59.16 22.67 -30.40
C ALA A 278 -59.58 23.82 -31.36
N LYS A 279 -58.85 24.04 -32.45
CA LYS A 279 -59.20 25.04 -33.49
C LYS A 279 -60.03 24.45 -34.64
N SER A 280 -60.06 23.12 -34.77
CA SER A 280 -60.81 22.40 -35.81
C SER A 280 -62.28 22.13 -35.44
N GLU A 281 -62.64 22.16 -34.16
CA GLU A 281 -64.01 21.93 -33.66
C GLU A 281 -64.82 23.23 -33.45
N LYS A 282 -64.28 24.38 -33.90
CA LYS A 282 -64.94 25.70 -33.85
C LYS A 282 -65.27 26.28 -35.23
N LYS A 283 -65.47 25.42 -36.23
CA LYS A 283 -65.97 25.81 -37.56
C LYS A 283 -67.24 25.05 -37.89
#